data_AF-A0A7K6FNU7-F1
#
_entry.id   AF-A0A7K6FNU7-F1
#
_cell.length_a   1.000
_cell.length_b   1.000
_cell.length_c   1.000
_cell.angle_alpha   90.00
_cell.angle_beta   90.00
_cell.angle_gamma   90.00
#
_symmetry.space_group_name_H-M   'P 1'
#
loop_
_entity.id
_entity.type
_entity.pdbx_description
1 polymer ?
#
loop_
_entity_poly.entity_id
_entity_poly.type
_entity_poly.pdbx_seq_one_letter_code
_entity_poly.pdbx_strand_id
1 'polypeptide(L)'
;MGNLLKVLTCTDLEQGPNFFLDFENAQPTESEKEIYNQVNVVLKDAEGILEDLQSYRGAGHEIREAIQHPNDEKLQEKAWGAVVPLVGKLKKFYEFSQRLEAGLRGLLGALTSTPYSPTQHLEREQALAKQFAEILHFTLRFDELKMTNPAIQNDFSYYRRTLSRMRINNVPVEGENEVNNELANRMSLFYAEATPMLKTLSDATTKFVSENKNLPIENTTDCLSTMASVCRVMLETPEYRSRFTNEETVSFCLRVMVGVIILYDHVHPVGAFAKTSKIDV
;
A
#
# COMPACT_ATOMS: atom_id res chain seq x y z
N MET A 1 -26.14 19.71 16.28
CA MET A 1 -27.35 20.02 15.48
C MET A 1 -27.12 19.78 13.98
N GLY A 2 -26.51 18.66 13.58
CA GLY A 2 -26.19 18.36 12.17
C GLY A 2 -27.12 17.35 11.48
N ASN A 3 -27.99 16.66 12.22
CA ASN A 3 -28.76 15.52 11.69
C ASN A 3 -30.17 15.86 11.19
N LEU A 4 -30.62 17.11 11.30
CA LEU A 4 -31.95 17.54 10.82
C LEU A 4 -32.00 17.81 9.30
N LEU A 5 -30.85 17.88 8.63
CA LEU A 5 -30.78 18.02 7.17
C LEU A 5 -31.08 16.71 6.42
N LYS A 6 -31.02 15.53 7.09
CA LYS A 6 -31.35 14.24 6.48
C LYS A 6 -32.82 14.12 6.02
N VAL A 7 -33.72 15.00 6.47
CA VAL A 7 -35.16 14.94 6.14
C VAL A 7 -35.54 15.83 4.94
N LEU A 8 -34.67 16.76 4.51
CA LEU A 8 -35.00 17.71 3.43
C LEU A 8 -34.30 17.43 2.08
N THR A 9 -33.38 16.48 2.03
CA THR A 9 -32.65 16.11 0.79
C THR A 9 -32.98 14.72 0.29
N CYS A 10 -34.21 14.25 0.52
CA CYS A 10 -34.75 13.05 -0.11
C CYS A 10 -35.04 13.34 -1.59
N THR A 11 -33.99 13.45 -2.39
CA THR A 11 -34.03 13.25 -3.84
C THR A 11 -33.26 11.97 -4.10
N ASP A 12 -34.02 10.88 -4.11
CA ASP A 12 -33.58 9.56 -4.50
C ASP A 12 -33.01 9.58 -5.94
N LEU A 13 -31.90 8.86 -6.12
CA LEU A 13 -31.28 8.48 -7.40
C LEU A 13 -30.60 9.63 -8.18
N GLU A 14 -29.37 10.02 -7.80
CA GLU A 14 -28.28 10.50 -8.70
C GLU A 14 -27.05 11.04 -7.97
N GLN A 15 -27.18 11.39 -6.68
CA GLN A 15 -26.06 11.94 -5.89
C GLN A 15 -25.43 10.82 -5.06
N GLY A 16 -24.10 10.68 -5.16
CA GLY A 16 -23.31 9.71 -4.40
C GLY A 16 -23.44 9.88 -2.87
N PRO A 17 -22.63 9.15 -2.09
CA PRO A 17 -22.67 9.25 -0.62
C PRO A 17 -22.53 10.69 -0.12
N ASN A 18 -23.56 11.19 0.57
CA ASN A 18 -23.64 12.57 1.10
C ASN A 18 -23.07 12.65 2.53
N PHE A 19 -21.83 12.20 2.73
CA PHE A 19 -21.12 12.34 4.00
C PHE A 19 -19.65 12.71 3.80
N PHE A 20 -19.01 13.20 4.86
CA PHE A 20 -17.63 13.64 4.87
C PHE A 20 -16.78 12.65 5.69
N LEU A 21 -15.67 12.18 5.12
CA LEU A 21 -14.66 11.40 5.82
C LEU A 21 -13.57 12.35 6.35
N ASP A 22 -13.43 12.43 7.67
CA ASP A 22 -12.44 13.29 8.29
C ASP A 22 -11.04 12.65 8.29
N PHE A 23 -10.35 12.78 7.16
CA PHE A 23 -8.98 12.29 7.03
C PHE A 23 -7.97 13.06 7.90
N GLU A 24 -8.31 14.25 8.38
CA GLU A 24 -7.39 15.06 9.19
C GLU A 24 -7.49 14.66 10.66
N ASN A 25 -8.70 14.56 11.23
CA ASN A 25 -8.88 14.53 12.69
C ASN A 25 -9.61 13.29 13.24
N ALA A 26 -10.06 12.35 12.41
CA ALA A 26 -10.78 11.16 12.90
C ALA A 26 -10.04 10.44 14.04
N GLN A 27 -10.76 10.14 15.12
CA GLN A 27 -10.27 9.43 16.31
C GLN A 27 -11.03 8.12 16.49
N PRO A 28 -10.37 7.05 16.96
CA PRO A 28 -11.00 5.74 17.09
C PRO A 28 -12.06 5.73 18.20
N THR A 29 -13.21 5.15 17.89
CA THR A 29 -14.21 4.73 18.88
C THR A 29 -13.72 3.51 19.67
N GLU A 30 -14.38 3.17 20.79
CA GLU A 30 -14.02 1.99 21.59
C GLU A 30 -14.02 0.69 20.78
N SER A 31 -14.95 0.53 19.83
CA SER A 31 -15.02 -0.64 18.94
C SER A 31 -13.88 -0.69 17.94
N GLU A 32 -13.29 0.45 17.57
CA GLU A 32 -12.21 0.51 16.60
C GLU A 32 -10.83 0.31 17.24
N LYS A 33 -10.68 0.58 18.54
CA LYS A 33 -9.36 0.68 19.21
C LYS A 33 -8.45 -0.52 19.00
N GLU A 34 -8.97 -1.74 19.03
CA GLU A 34 -8.15 -2.93 18.89
C GLU A 34 -7.46 -2.97 17.52
N ILE A 35 -8.27 -2.91 16.45
CA ILE A 35 -7.78 -2.92 15.06
C ILE A 35 -6.96 -1.67 14.79
N TYR A 36 -7.44 -0.52 15.27
CA TYR A 36 -6.77 0.76 15.11
C TYR A 36 -5.35 0.71 15.66
N ASN A 37 -5.16 0.20 16.88
CA ASN A 37 -3.85 0.13 17.50
C ASN A 37 -2.92 -0.82 16.75
N GLN A 38 -3.41 -1.96 16.27
CA GLN A 38 -2.62 -2.91 15.49
C GLN A 38 -2.13 -2.28 14.17
N VAL A 39 -3.03 -1.61 13.44
CA VAL A 39 -2.71 -0.96 12.17
C VAL A 39 -1.82 0.27 12.39
N ASN A 40 -2.04 1.03 13.46
CA ASN A 40 -1.25 2.22 13.78
C ASN A 40 0.22 1.90 14.04
N VAL A 41 0.55 0.71 14.57
CA VAL A 41 1.95 0.26 14.71
C VAL A 41 2.61 0.09 13.34
N VAL A 42 1.87 -0.38 12.32
CA VAL A 42 2.38 -0.50 10.96
C VAL A 42 2.53 0.88 10.31
N LEU A 43 1.53 1.74 10.45
CA LEU A 43 1.54 3.09 9.86
C LEU A 43 2.61 4.00 10.44
N LYS A 44 2.94 3.88 11.74
CA LYS A 44 4.05 4.61 12.36
C LYS A 44 5.41 4.29 11.73
N ASP A 45 5.60 3.06 11.28
CA ASP A 45 6.84 2.65 10.62
C ASP A 45 6.89 3.04 9.13
N ALA A 46 5.73 3.38 8.53
CA ALA A 46 5.58 3.65 7.10
C ALA A 46 6.40 4.87 6.65
N GLU A 47 6.46 5.92 7.46
CA GLU A 47 7.24 7.12 7.15
C GLU A 47 8.74 6.81 7.04
N GLY A 48 9.29 6.07 8.02
CA GLY A 48 10.69 5.63 7.98
C GLY A 48 11.00 4.71 6.79
N ILE A 49 10.03 3.91 6.33
CA ILE A 49 10.17 3.12 5.09
C ILE A 49 10.28 4.02 3.86
N LEU A 50 9.45 5.06 3.76
CA LEU A 50 9.51 6.02 2.65
C LEU A 50 10.81 6.82 2.68
N GLU A 51 11.27 7.27 3.84
CA GLU A 51 12.56 7.96 3.98
C GLU A 51 13.75 7.09 3.56
N ASP A 52 13.72 5.80 3.96
CA ASP A 52 14.73 4.83 3.56
C ASP A 52 14.75 4.61 2.05
N LEU A 53 13.58 4.59 1.40
CA LEU A 53 13.47 4.45 -0.05
C LEU A 53 13.90 5.73 -0.79
N GLN A 54 13.50 6.90 -0.29
CA GLN A 54 13.90 8.20 -0.83
C GLN A 54 15.43 8.41 -0.78
N SER A 55 16.07 7.90 0.27
CA SER A 55 17.53 7.94 0.45
C SER A 55 18.27 6.82 -0.30
N TYR A 56 17.58 5.91 -0.98
CA TYR A 56 18.19 4.78 -1.70
C TYR A 56 18.94 5.26 -2.95
N ARG A 57 20.27 5.42 -2.83
CA ARG A 57 21.15 5.87 -3.92
C ARG A 57 21.56 4.77 -4.90
N GLY A 58 21.55 3.53 -4.42
CA GLY A 58 22.05 2.37 -5.16
C GLY A 58 23.58 2.23 -5.17
N ALA A 59 24.09 1.06 -5.54
CA ALA A 59 25.52 0.73 -5.62
C ALA A 59 26.03 0.61 -7.07
N GLY A 60 25.35 1.28 -8.02
CA GLY A 60 25.58 1.08 -9.45
C GLY A 60 26.99 1.44 -9.92
N HIS A 61 27.69 2.38 -9.28
CA HIS A 61 29.06 2.73 -9.62
C HIS A 61 30.02 1.59 -9.27
N GLU A 62 30.01 1.17 -8.00
CA GLU A 62 30.85 0.11 -7.47
C GLU A 62 30.58 -1.21 -8.20
N ILE A 63 29.32 -1.52 -8.48
CA ILE A 63 28.92 -2.72 -9.23
C ILE A 63 29.52 -2.70 -10.65
N ARG A 64 29.50 -1.55 -11.34
CA ARG A 64 30.09 -1.45 -12.69
C ARG A 64 31.61 -1.63 -12.66
N GLU A 65 32.32 -1.00 -11.72
CA GLU A 65 33.76 -1.17 -11.55
C GLU A 65 34.11 -2.65 -11.30
N ALA A 66 33.39 -3.32 -10.41
CA ALA A 66 33.59 -4.73 -10.10
C ALA A 66 33.32 -5.65 -11.31
N ILE A 67 32.30 -5.36 -12.13
CA ILE A 67 32.01 -6.15 -13.34
C ILE A 67 33.09 -5.94 -14.42
N GLN A 68 33.62 -4.72 -14.57
CA GLN A 68 34.66 -4.40 -15.56
C GLN A 68 36.02 -5.02 -15.19
N HIS A 69 36.29 -5.19 -13.90
CA HIS A 69 37.55 -5.72 -13.38
C HIS A 69 37.29 -6.95 -12.47
N PRO A 70 36.84 -8.09 -13.05
CA PRO A 70 36.38 -9.23 -12.26
C PRO A 70 37.48 -9.92 -11.44
N ASN A 71 38.76 -9.71 -11.80
CA ASN A 71 39.92 -10.28 -11.10
C ASN A 71 40.47 -9.35 -10.01
N ASP A 72 39.94 -8.14 -9.85
CA ASP A 72 40.35 -7.20 -8.79
C ASP A 72 39.49 -7.42 -7.54
N GLU A 73 40.06 -8.13 -6.56
CA GLU A 73 39.39 -8.47 -5.30
C GLU A 73 38.94 -7.23 -4.52
N LYS A 74 39.72 -6.13 -4.55
CA LYS A 74 39.35 -4.90 -3.82
C LYS A 74 38.10 -4.27 -4.39
N LEU A 75 37.92 -4.31 -5.71
CA LEU A 75 36.71 -3.82 -6.35
C LEU A 75 35.51 -4.74 -6.08
N GLN A 76 35.72 -6.06 -6.02
CA GLN A 76 34.65 -7.00 -5.62
C GLN A 76 34.18 -6.74 -4.17
N GLU A 77 35.11 -6.59 -3.24
CA GLU A 77 34.82 -6.30 -1.83
C GLU A 77 34.12 -4.94 -1.66
N LYS A 78 34.56 -3.91 -2.39
CA LYS A 78 33.94 -2.58 -2.38
C LYS A 78 32.49 -2.63 -2.86
N ALA A 79 32.22 -3.32 -3.98
CA ALA A 79 30.86 -3.49 -4.49
C ALA A 79 30.00 -4.32 -3.55
N TRP A 80 30.55 -5.37 -2.94
CA TRP A 80 29.84 -6.18 -1.95
C TRP A 80 29.50 -5.38 -0.70
N GLY A 81 30.46 -4.65 -0.14
CA GLY A 81 30.27 -3.78 1.02
C GLY A 81 29.25 -2.67 0.79
N ALA A 82 29.16 -2.14 -0.43
CA ALA A 82 28.15 -1.15 -0.80
C ALA A 82 26.75 -1.76 -0.98
N VAL A 83 26.63 -2.93 -1.61
CA VAL A 83 25.33 -3.52 -1.96
C VAL A 83 24.65 -4.21 -0.77
N VAL A 84 25.41 -4.77 0.18
CA VAL A 84 24.85 -5.53 1.32
C VAL A 84 23.89 -4.68 2.19
N PRO A 85 24.26 -3.47 2.65
CA PRO A 85 23.35 -2.61 3.41
C PRO A 85 22.09 -2.23 2.63
N LEU A 86 22.23 -2.01 1.32
CA LEU A 86 21.11 -1.68 0.43
C LEU A 86 20.13 -2.85 0.31
N VAL A 87 20.64 -4.07 0.17
CA VAL A 87 19.81 -5.29 0.16
C VAL A 87 19.13 -5.49 1.51
N GLY A 88 19.77 -5.10 2.62
CA GLY A 88 19.14 -5.03 3.94
C GLY A 88 17.91 -4.11 3.96
N LYS A 89 17.99 -2.92 3.34
CA LYS A 89 16.81 -2.05 3.14
C LYS A 89 15.75 -2.71 2.26
N LEU A 90 16.15 -3.35 1.17
CA LEU A 90 15.21 -4.06 0.28
C LEU A 90 14.48 -5.20 1.00
N LYS A 91 15.17 -5.92 1.89
CA LYS A 91 14.56 -6.95 2.75
C LYS A 91 13.54 -6.31 3.69
N LYS A 92 13.91 -5.22 4.38
CA LYS A 92 13.01 -4.46 5.28
C LYS A 92 11.74 -4.00 4.56
N PHE A 93 11.84 -3.48 3.34
CA PHE A 93 10.66 -3.05 2.57
C PHE A 93 9.74 -4.22 2.19
N TYR A 94 10.31 -5.35 1.77
CA TYR A 94 9.53 -6.54 1.46
C TYR A 94 8.83 -7.10 2.72
N GLU A 95 9.53 -7.17 3.86
CA GLU A 95 8.92 -7.61 5.12
C GLU A 95 7.84 -6.64 5.59
N PHE A 96 8.02 -5.34 5.37
CA PHE A 96 6.99 -4.34 5.63
C PHE A 96 5.73 -4.54 4.79
N SER A 97 5.85 -4.98 3.53
CA SER A 97 4.68 -5.27 2.69
C SER A 97 3.80 -6.37 3.28
N GLN A 98 4.39 -7.36 3.96
CA GLN A 98 3.66 -8.42 4.65
C GLN A 98 2.89 -7.90 5.88
N ARG A 99 3.47 -6.93 6.61
CA ARG A 99 2.79 -6.24 7.71
C ARG A 99 1.62 -5.40 7.21
N LEU A 100 1.81 -4.77 6.04
CA LEU A 100 0.77 -3.97 5.38
C LEU A 100 -0.41 -4.85 4.91
N GLU A 101 -0.14 -6.04 4.35
CA GLU A 101 -1.16 -7.05 4.06
C GLU A 101 -1.96 -7.39 5.33
N ALA A 102 -1.28 -7.70 6.44
CA ALA A 102 -1.97 -8.05 7.69
C ALA A 102 -2.85 -6.90 8.22
N GLY A 103 -2.34 -5.67 8.19
CA GLY A 103 -3.09 -4.48 8.58
C GLY A 103 -4.33 -4.25 7.70
N LEU A 104 -4.18 -4.35 6.37
CA LEU A 104 -5.28 -4.22 5.43
C LEU A 104 -6.38 -5.26 5.69
N ARG A 105 -6.03 -6.52 5.95
CA ARG A 105 -7.01 -7.58 6.22
C ARG A 105 -7.83 -7.30 7.48
N GLY A 106 -7.21 -6.75 8.52
CA GLY A 106 -7.92 -6.31 9.74
C GLY A 106 -8.93 -5.20 9.44
N LEU A 107 -8.52 -4.20 8.64
CA LEU A 107 -9.41 -3.11 8.23
C LEU A 107 -10.57 -3.60 7.37
N LEU A 108 -10.31 -4.45 6.37
CA LEU A 108 -11.36 -5.04 5.54
C LEU A 108 -12.35 -5.83 6.40
N GLY A 109 -11.87 -6.61 7.36
CA GLY A 109 -12.74 -7.34 8.30
C GLY A 109 -13.72 -6.45 9.05
N ALA A 110 -13.26 -5.29 9.54
CA ALA A 110 -14.13 -4.33 10.22
C ALA A 110 -15.09 -3.61 9.28
N LEU A 111 -14.55 -3.07 8.17
CA LEU A 111 -15.24 -2.15 7.26
C LEU A 111 -16.17 -2.83 6.25
N THR A 112 -16.24 -4.16 6.28
CA THR A 112 -17.09 -4.94 5.35
C THR A 112 -18.00 -5.93 6.08
N SER A 113 -18.03 -5.90 7.42
CA SER A 113 -18.78 -6.85 8.23
C SER A 113 -20.31 -6.70 8.09
N THR A 114 -21.06 -7.75 8.40
CA THR A 114 -22.52 -7.65 8.50
C THR A 114 -22.91 -7.18 9.92
N PRO A 115 -24.04 -6.47 10.11
CA PRO A 115 -25.12 -6.20 9.16
C PRO A 115 -25.06 -4.83 8.47
N TYR A 116 -23.98 -4.06 8.63
CA TYR A 116 -23.96 -2.68 8.16
C TYR A 116 -23.67 -2.57 6.67
N SER A 117 -24.18 -1.51 6.05
CA SER A 117 -23.84 -1.18 4.66
C SER A 117 -22.47 -0.48 4.60
N PRO A 118 -21.81 -0.46 3.42
CA PRO A 118 -20.55 0.27 3.21
C PRO A 118 -20.59 1.74 3.66
N THR A 119 -21.66 2.46 3.32
CA THR A 119 -21.87 3.85 3.77
C THR A 119 -21.92 3.95 5.29
N GLN A 120 -22.64 3.03 5.95
CA GLN A 120 -22.73 3.01 7.40
C GLN A 120 -21.37 2.71 8.04
N HIS A 121 -20.58 1.80 7.45
CA HIS A 121 -19.24 1.51 7.94
C HIS A 121 -18.34 2.73 7.89
N LEU A 122 -18.28 3.39 6.73
CA LEU A 122 -17.45 4.58 6.54
C LEU A 122 -17.93 5.78 7.39
N GLU A 123 -19.23 5.90 7.67
CA GLU A 123 -19.75 6.93 8.59
C GLU A 123 -19.40 6.64 10.05
N ARG A 124 -19.42 5.36 10.47
CA ARG A 124 -19.27 4.95 11.87
C ARG A 124 -17.82 4.72 12.27
N GLU A 125 -17.08 3.99 11.45
CA GLU A 125 -15.70 3.59 11.69
C GLU A 125 -14.71 4.50 10.94
N GLN A 126 -14.83 5.82 11.18
CA GLN A 126 -14.04 6.84 10.46
C GLN A 126 -12.53 6.69 10.69
N ALA A 127 -12.11 6.23 11.87
CA ALA A 127 -10.69 6.10 12.16
C ALA A 127 -10.09 4.91 11.39
N LEU A 128 -10.82 3.81 11.26
CA LEU A 128 -10.40 2.68 10.43
C LEU A 128 -10.45 3.02 8.93
N ALA A 129 -11.46 3.77 8.49
CA ALA A 129 -11.54 4.27 7.12
C ALA A 129 -10.35 5.19 6.79
N LYS A 130 -9.96 6.08 7.72
CA LYS A 130 -8.76 6.90 7.62
C LYS A 130 -7.50 6.05 7.52
N GLN A 131 -7.32 5.04 8.38
CA GLN A 131 -6.16 4.16 8.30
C GLN A 131 -6.08 3.38 6.99
N PHE A 132 -7.22 2.97 6.42
CA PHE A 132 -7.24 2.34 5.11
C PHE A 132 -6.75 3.32 4.03
N ALA A 133 -7.21 4.56 4.08
CA ALA A 133 -6.72 5.63 3.21
C ALA A 133 -5.21 5.89 3.39
N GLU A 134 -4.69 5.89 4.62
CA GLU A 134 -3.26 6.06 4.92
C GLU A 134 -2.40 4.91 4.38
N ILE A 135 -2.88 3.66 4.46
CA ILE A 135 -2.24 2.50 3.82
C ILE A 135 -2.12 2.72 2.31
N LEU A 136 -3.21 3.12 1.64
CA LEU A 136 -3.20 3.36 0.19
C LEU A 136 -2.30 4.52 -0.21
N HIS A 137 -2.29 5.59 0.60
CA HIS A 137 -1.42 6.73 0.39
C HIS A 137 0.06 6.33 0.45
N PHE A 138 0.46 5.58 1.48
CA PHE A 138 1.81 5.03 1.58
C PHE A 138 2.14 4.15 0.36
N THR A 139 1.24 3.25 0.00
CA THR A 139 1.42 2.29 -1.10
C THR A 139 1.74 2.98 -2.41
N LEU A 140 0.95 3.98 -2.81
CA LEU A 140 1.18 4.70 -4.06
C LEU A 140 2.46 5.52 -4.01
N ARG A 141 2.78 6.17 -2.88
CA ARG A 141 4.04 6.91 -2.74
C ARG A 141 5.27 6.01 -2.81
N PHE A 142 5.22 4.84 -2.18
CA PHE A 142 6.29 3.86 -2.26
C PHE A 142 6.50 3.43 -3.72
N ASP A 143 5.42 3.09 -4.41
CA ASP A 143 5.48 2.60 -5.78
C ASP A 143 5.93 3.70 -6.78
N GLU A 144 5.50 4.96 -6.59
CA GLU A 144 6.00 6.14 -7.33
C GLU A 144 7.53 6.26 -7.23
N LEU A 145 8.08 6.14 -6.02
CA LEU A 145 9.53 6.21 -5.78
C LEU A 145 10.27 5.00 -6.37
N LYS A 146 9.69 3.81 -6.23
CA LYS A 146 10.27 2.58 -6.78
C LYS A 146 10.34 2.65 -8.31
N MET A 147 9.28 3.11 -8.98
CA MET A 147 9.21 3.18 -10.44
C MET A 147 10.28 4.10 -11.03
N THR A 148 10.70 5.13 -10.30
CA THR A 148 11.73 6.09 -10.73
C THR A 148 13.15 5.67 -10.34
N ASN A 149 13.34 4.54 -9.64
CA ASN A 149 14.64 4.09 -9.17
C ASN A 149 15.04 2.70 -9.73
N PRO A 150 15.67 2.65 -10.91
CA PRO A 150 16.09 1.38 -11.52
C PRO A 150 17.22 0.67 -10.76
N ALA A 151 17.91 1.36 -9.84
CA ALA A 151 19.01 0.76 -9.07
C ALA A 151 18.53 -0.38 -8.17
N ILE A 152 17.29 -0.31 -7.65
CA ILE A 152 16.71 -1.33 -6.76
C ILE A 152 16.80 -2.74 -7.35
N GLN A 153 16.36 -2.93 -8.60
CA GLN A 153 16.40 -4.24 -9.25
C GLN A 153 17.82 -4.65 -9.63
N ASN A 154 18.64 -3.69 -10.07
CA ASN A 154 20.03 -3.94 -10.48
C ASN A 154 20.89 -4.42 -9.31
N ASP A 155 20.79 -3.73 -8.18
CA ASP A 155 21.52 -4.03 -6.96
C ASP A 155 21.12 -5.39 -6.40
N PHE A 156 19.82 -5.68 -6.35
CA PHE A 156 19.35 -6.99 -5.90
C PHE A 156 19.75 -8.13 -6.83
N SER A 157 19.70 -7.92 -8.16
CA SER A 157 20.17 -8.88 -9.15
C SER A 157 21.67 -9.14 -9.06
N TYR A 158 22.48 -8.09 -8.83
CA TYR A 158 23.92 -8.23 -8.57
C TYR A 158 24.17 -9.04 -7.29
N TYR A 159 23.51 -8.67 -6.18
CA TYR A 159 23.63 -9.38 -4.91
C TYR A 159 23.35 -10.88 -5.05
N ARG A 160 22.24 -11.26 -5.70
CA ARG A 160 21.89 -12.68 -5.91
C ARG A 160 22.95 -13.43 -6.70
N ARG A 161 23.46 -12.84 -7.79
CA ARG A 161 24.51 -13.47 -8.63
C ARG A 161 25.81 -13.64 -7.85
N THR A 162 26.21 -12.63 -7.08
CA THR A 162 27.45 -12.67 -6.30
C THR A 162 27.35 -13.66 -5.14
N LEU A 163 26.23 -13.68 -4.42
CA LEU A 163 25.97 -14.64 -3.35
C LEU A 163 26.01 -16.10 -3.86
N SER A 164 25.41 -16.36 -5.02
CA SER A 164 25.47 -17.69 -5.64
C SER A 164 26.89 -18.14 -5.96
N ARG A 165 27.76 -17.24 -6.46
CA ARG A 165 29.17 -17.56 -6.74
C ARG A 165 29.98 -17.79 -5.47
N MET A 166 29.79 -16.97 -4.45
CA MET A 166 30.46 -17.12 -3.14
C MET A 166 30.13 -18.46 -2.50
N ARG A 167 28.86 -18.89 -2.56
CA ARG A 167 28.44 -20.21 -2.05
C ARG A 167 29.05 -21.38 -2.82
N ILE A 168 29.17 -21.29 -4.14
CA ILE A 168 29.85 -22.32 -4.96
C ILE A 168 31.33 -22.43 -4.60
N ASN A 169 31.96 -21.30 -4.27
CA ASN A 169 33.38 -21.23 -3.90
C ASN A 169 33.63 -21.46 -2.39
N ASN A 170 32.61 -21.87 -1.62
CA ASN A 170 32.68 -22.08 -0.17
C ASN A 170 33.23 -20.89 0.63
N VAL A 171 33.02 -19.67 0.15
CA VAL A 171 33.38 -18.45 0.89
C VAL A 171 32.34 -18.26 2.01
N PRO A 172 32.74 -18.20 3.29
CA PRO A 172 31.82 -17.91 4.39
C PRO A 172 31.17 -16.55 4.18
N VAL A 173 29.84 -16.52 4.10
CA VAL A 173 29.08 -15.27 4.06
C VAL A 173 28.50 -15.07 5.47
N GLU A 174 29.27 -14.45 6.34
CA GLU A 174 28.83 -14.18 7.71
C GLU A 174 28.04 -12.86 7.75
N GLY A 175 26.75 -12.94 8.05
CA GLY A 175 25.93 -11.77 8.35
C GLY A 175 24.54 -12.17 8.83
N GLU A 176 24.10 -11.65 9.97
CA GLU A 176 22.75 -11.86 10.54
C GLU A 176 21.62 -11.44 9.58
N ASN A 177 21.94 -10.68 8.52
CA ASN A 177 21.01 -10.16 7.52
C ASN A 177 21.04 -10.91 6.18
N GLU A 178 21.64 -12.10 6.09
CA GLU A 178 21.67 -12.86 4.84
C GLU A 178 20.25 -13.19 4.33
N VAL A 179 20.03 -12.97 3.04
CA VAL A 179 18.78 -13.34 2.36
C VAL A 179 18.91 -14.77 1.86
N ASN A 180 18.17 -15.70 2.47
CA ASN A 180 18.15 -17.08 1.98
C ASN A 180 17.54 -17.18 0.56
N ASN A 181 17.75 -18.31 -0.13
CA ASN A 181 17.38 -18.42 -1.55
C ASN A 181 15.85 -18.32 -1.77
N GLU A 182 15.05 -18.84 -0.84
CA GLU A 182 13.59 -18.78 -0.93
C GLU A 182 13.07 -17.34 -0.78
N LEU A 183 13.54 -16.63 0.24
CA LEU A 183 13.23 -15.22 0.45
C LEU A 183 13.71 -14.37 -0.74
N ALA A 184 14.90 -14.68 -1.28
CA ALA A 184 15.43 -13.97 -2.44
C ALA A 184 14.55 -14.14 -3.70
N ASN A 185 13.95 -15.32 -3.90
CA ASN A 185 13.01 -15.55 -4.98
C ASN A 185 11.73 -14.71 -4.81
N ARG A 186 11.15 -14.70 -3.61
CA ARG A 186 9.95 -13.89 -3.31
C ARG A 186 10.22 -12.39 -3.47
N MET A 187 11.33 -11.91 -2.94
CA MET A 187 11.76 -10.52 -3.12
C MET A 187 12.00 -10.17 -4.59
N SER A 188 12.52 -11.10 -5.40
CA SER A 188 12.76 -10.85 -6.83
C SER A 188 11.44 -10.64 -7.58
N LEU A 189 10.42 -11.46 -7.29
CA LEU A 189 9.08 -11.29 -7.86
C LEU A 189 8.45 -9.98 -7.38
N PHE A 190 8.57 -9.67 -6.09
CA PHE A 190 8.11 -8.40 -5.53
C PHE A 190 8.70 -7.21 -6.29
N TYR A 191 10.02 -7.10 -6.41
CA TYR A 191 10.64 -5.95 -7.08
C TYR A 191 10.53 -5.95 -8.62
N ALA A 192 10.16 -7.07 -9.24
CA ALA A 192 9.88 -7.13 -10.67
C ALA A 192 8.57 -6.39 -11.04
N GLU A 193 7.60 -6.35 -10.12
CA GLU A 193 6.33 -5.65 -10.32
C GLU A 193 6.54 -4.14 -10.45
N ALA A 194 5.81 -3.47 -11.35
CA ALA A 194 5.89 -2.01 -11.47
C ALA A 194 5.49 -1.31 -10.16
N THR A 195 4.42 -1.82 -9.54
CA THR A 195 3.80 -1.29 -8.32
C THR A 195 3.76 -2.39 -7.24
N PRO A 196 4.90 -2.70 -6.59
CA PRO A 196 5.03 -3.86 -5.71
C PRO A 196 4.14 -3.80 -4.47
N MET A 197 3.99 -2.64 -3.83
CA MET A 197 3.10 -2.50 -2.68
C MET A 197 1.64 -2.62 -3.09
N LEU A 198 1.24 -2.00 -4.20
CA LEU A 198 -0.12 -2.07 -4.70
C LEU A 198 -0.49 -3.49 -5.13
N LYS A 199 0.41 -4.21 -5.80
CA LYS A 199 0.21 -5.62 -6.14
C LYS A 199 -0.02 -6.47 -4.88
N THR A 200 0.76 -6.22 -3.83
CA THR A 200 0.60 -6.90 -2.54
C THR A 200 -0.78 -6.63 -1.93
N LEU A 201 -1.26 -5.39 -1.94
CA LEU A 201 -2.58 -5.04 -1.43
C LEU A 201 -3.72 -5.62 -2.28
N SER A 202 -3.55 -5.62 -3.60
CA SER A 202 -4.49 -6.25 -4.53
C SER A 202 -4.66 -7.74 -4.22
N ASP A 203 -3.54 -8.46 -4.11
CA ASP A 203 -3.56 -9.89 -3.79
C ASP A 203 -4.16 -10.15 -2.41
N ALA A 204 -3.82 -9.32 -1.42
CA ALA A 204 -4.38 -9.39 -0.07
C ALA A 204 -5.90 -9.21 -0.06
N THR A 205 -6.42 -8.27 -0.86
CA THR A 205 -7.85 -8.00 -0.97
C THR A 205 -8.59 -9.15 -1.67
N THR A 206 -8.05 -9.65 -2.78
CA THR A 206 -8.59 -10.83 -3.47
C THR A 206 -8.60 -12.07 -2.57
N LYS A 207 -7.53 -12.27 -1.79
CA LYS A 207 -7.43 -13.35 -0.82
C LYS A 207 -8.41 -13.19 0.34
N PHE A 208 -8.62 -11.97 0.84
CA PHE A 208 -9.63 -11.68 1.87
C PHE A 208 -11.02 -12.10 1.42
N VAL A 209 -11.44 -11.71 0.21
CA VAL A 209 -12.75 -12.12 -0.35
C VAL A 209 -12.83 -13.63 -0.52
N SER A 210 -11.76 -14.27 -1.00
CA SER A 210 -11.72 -15.72 -1.24
C SER A 210 -11.81 -16.55 0.05
N GLU A 211 -11.20 -16.07 1.14
CA GLU A 211 -11.20 -16.76 2.43
C GLU A 211 -12.50 -16.53 3.23
N ASN A 212 -13.20 -15.42 3.00
CA ASN A 212 -14.44 -15.07 3.68
C ASN A 212 -15.68 -15.41 2.84
N LYS A 213 -15.85 -16.68 2.48
CA LYS A 213 -16.97 -17.15 1.62
C LYS A 213 -18.38 -16.86 2.16
N ASN A 214 -18.50 -16.63 3.46
CA ASN A 214 -19.77 -16.28 4.10
C ASN A 214 -20.09 -14.78 3.98
N LEU A 215 -19.13 -13.97 3.55
CA LEU A 215 -19.28 -12.55 3.31
C LEU A 215 -19.58 -12.31 1.83
N PRO A 216 -20.67 -11.60 1.49
CA PRO A 216 -20.92 -11.20 0.11
C PRO A 216 -19.74 -10.38 -0.44
N ILE A 217 -19.31 -10.68 -1.66
CA ILE A 217 -18.21 -9.95 -2.33
C ILE A 217 -18.55 -8.46 -2.45
N GLU A 218 -19.84 -8.16 -2.62
CA GLU A 218 -20.41 -6.83 -2.69
C GLU A 218 -20.06 -6.00 -1.45
N ASN A 219 -19.95 -6.59 -0.26
CA ASN A 219 -19.56 -5.82 0.92
C ASN A 219 -18.16 -5.21 0.78
N THR A 220 -17.24 -5.92 0.12
CA THR A 220 -15.88 -5.42 -0.12
C THR A 220 -15.84 -4.47 -1.30
N THR A 221 -16.40 -4.87 -2.45
CA THR A 221 -16.35 -4.05 -3.67
C THR A 221 -17.19 -2.77 -3.53
N ASP A 222 -18.34 -2.82 -2.85
CA ASP A 222 -19.13 -1.64 -2.56
C ASP A 222 -18.44 -0.72 -1.55
N CYS A 223 -17.67 -1.25 -0.60
CA CYS A 223 -16.83 -0.44 0.29
C CYS A 223 -15.77 0.36 -0.49
N LEU A 224 -15.06 -0.30 -1.39
CA LEU A 224 -14.04 0.35 -2.24
C LEU A 224 -14.66 1.44 -3.16
N SER A 225 -15.77 1.12 -3.84
CA SER A 225 -16.45 2.09 -4.70
C SER A 225 -17.10 3.24 -3.92
N THR A 226 -17.59 2.98 -2.69
CA THR A 226 -18.08 4.04 -1.81
C THR A 226 -16.94 4.96 -1.39
N MET A 227 -15.78 4.43 -0.99
CA MET A 227 -14.59 5.25 -0.69
C MET A 227 -14.16 6.10 -1.90
N ALA A 228 -14.18 5.53 -3.11
CA ALA A 228 -13.86 6.26 -4.35
C ALA A 228 -14.82 7.44 -4.54
N SER A 229 -16.12 7.16 -4.41
CA SER A 229 -17.18 8.15 -4.56
C SER A 229 -17.09 9.25 -3.51
N VAL A 230 -16.79 8.91 -2.24
CA VAL A 230 -16.61 9.91 -1.17
C VAL A 230 -15.40 10.79 -1.45
N CYS A 231 -14.27 10.22 -1.88
CA CYS A 231 -13.10 11.03 -2.26
C CYS A 231 -13.43 12.01 -3.39
N ARG A 232 -14.14 11.54 -4.44
CA ARG A 232 -14.60 12.38 -5.54
C ARG A 232 -15.51 13.51 -5.06
N VAL A 233 -16.55 13.18 -4.28
CA VAL A 233 -17.51 14.14 -3.72
C VAL A 233 -16.81 15.18 -2.85
N MET A 234 -15.87 14.78 -2.00
CA MET A 234 -15.12 15.72 -1.15
C MET A 234 -14.21 16.66 -1.96
N LEU A 235 -13.71 16.23 -3.12
CA LEU A 235 -12.86 17.02 -4.00
C LEU A 235 -13.65 17.98 -4.91
N GLU A 236 -14.83 17.54 -5.37
CA GLU A 236 -15.69 18.30 -6.30
C GLU A 236 -16.64 19.28 -5.60
N THR A 237 -17.06 18.97 -4.37
CA THR A 237 -18.01 19.80 -3.60
C THR A 237 -17.26 20.92 -2.87
N PRO A 238 -17.45 22.21 -3.22
CA PRO A 238 -16.73 23.32 -2.60
C PRO A 238 -16.86 23.36 -1.07
N GLU A 239 -18.04 23.03 -0.54
CA GLU A 239 -18.35 23.02 0.90
C GLU A 239 -17.61 21.94 1.68
N TYR A 240 -17.27 20.81 1.04
CA TYR A 240 -16.44 19.77 1.65
C TYR A 240 -14.97 20.08 1.47
N ARG A 241 -14.59 20.55 0.27
CA ARG A 241 -13.22 20.96 -0.01
C ARG A 241 -12.74 22.08 0.91
N SER A 242 -13.62 23.02 1.26
CA SER A 242 -13.31 24.10 2.21
C SER A 242 -13.14 23.64 3.66
N ARG A 243 -13.48 22.39 4.00
CA ARG A 243 -13.26 21.82 5.34
C ARG A 243 -11.85 21.29 5.52
N PHE A 244 -11.13 21.01 4.43
CA PHE A 244 -9.73 20.62 4.51
C PHE A 244 -8.89 21.80 4.98
N THR A 245 -8.11 21.58 6.04
CA THR A 245 -7.22 22.61 6.58
C THR A 245 -5.81 22.49 5.98
N ASN A 246 -5.44 21.31 5.49
CA ASN A 246 -4.16 21.06 4.84
C ASN A 246 -4.31 20.95 3.31
N GLU A 247 -3.47 21.68 2.57
CA GLU A 247 -3.43 21.59 1.10
C GLU A 247 -3.04 20.18 0.62
N GLU A 248 -2.23 19.45 1.40
CA GLU A 248 -1.82 18.09 1.09
C GLU A 248 -3.00 17.10 1.14
N THR A 249 -4.09 17.42 1.84
CA THR A 249 -5.30 16.58 1.93
C THR A 249 -5.94 16.36 0.57
N VAL A 250 -5.86 17.33 -0.34
CA VAL A 250 -6.31 17.17 -1.73
C VAL A 250 -5.49 16.09 -2.45
N SER A 251 -4.17 16.17 -2.34
CA SER A 251 -3.26 15.18 -2.94
C SER A 251 -3.40 13.79 -2.30
N PHE A 252 -3.73 13.75 -1.01
CA PHE A 252 -4.05 12.52 -0.28
C PHE A 252 -5.33 11.88 -0.85
N CYS A 253 -6.44 12.63 -0.92
CA CYS A 253 -7.71 12.16 -1.46
C CYS A 253 -7.60 11.63 -2.89
N LEU A 254 -6.85 12.32 -3.76
CA LEU A 254 -6.61 11.86 -5.13
C LEU A 254 -5.90 10.50 -5.16
N ARG A 255 -4.86 10.31 -4.35
CA ARG A 255 -4.15 9.03 -4.24
C ARG A 255 -5.04 7.94 -3.69
N VAL A 256 -5.79 8.22 -2.64
CA VAL A 256 -6.73 7.25 -2.05
C VAL A 256 -7.76 6.81 -3.07
N MET A 257 -8.34 7.76 -3.82
CA MET A 257 -9.29 7.48 -4.89
C MET A 257 -8.70 6.54 -5.95
N VAL A 258 -7.50 6.84 -6.46
CA VAL A 258 -6.81 5.96 -7.42
C VAL A 258 -6.55 4.57 -6.82
N GLY A 259 -6.09 4.52 -5.58
CA GLY A 259 -5.79 3.28 -4.87
C GLY A 259 -7.01 2.36 -4.77
N VAL A 260 -8.15 2.89 -4.31
CA VAL A 260 -9.39 2.08 -4.21
C VAL A 260 -9.97 1.71 -5.57
N ILE A 261 -9.81 2.53 -6.60
CA ILE A 261 -10.23 2.19 -7.98
C ILE A 261 -9.45 0.97 -8.48
N ILE A 262 -8.13 0.95 -8.28
CA ILE A 262 -7.29 -0.17 -8.71
C ILE A 262 -7.62 -1.43 -7.91
N LEU A 263 -7.80 -1.33 -6.59
CA LEU A 263 -8.24 -2.48 -5.79
C LEU A 263 -9.61 -3.01 -6.24
N TYR A 264 -10.56 -2.11 -6.56
CA TYR A 264 -11.86 -2.51 -7.08
C TYR A 264 -11.75 -3.25 -8.41
N ASP A 265 -10.93 -2.75 -9.35
CA ASP A 265 -10.74 -3.37 -10.66
C ASP A 265 -10.21 -4.81 -10.55
N HIS A 266 -9.32 -5.06 -9.60
CA HIS A 266 -8.75 -6.39 -9.38
C HIS A 266 -9.70 -7.37 -8.65
N VAL A 267 -10.63 -6.87 -7.84
CA VAL A 267 -11.47 -7.70 -6.97
C VAL A 267 -12.87 -7.89 -7.56
N HIS A 268 -13.40 -6.88 -8.25
CA HIS A 268 -14.73 -6.92 -8.82
C HIS A 268 -14.75 -7.83 -10.06
N PRO A 269 -15.73 -8.75 -10.22
CA PRO A 269 -15.70 -9.77 -11.27
C PRO A 269 -15.62 -9.24 -12.72
N VAL A 270 -16.11 -8.02 -12.95
CA VAL A 270 -16.13 -7.36 -14.27
C VAL A 270 -15.18 -6.16 -14.36
N GLY A 271 -14.41 -5.90 -13.30
CA GLY A 271 -13.52 -4.73 -13.19
C GLY A 271 -14.25 -3.40 -12.96
N ALA A 272 -13.46 -2.31 -12.92
CA ALA A 272 -13.89 -0.95 -12.65
C ALA A 272 -14.48 -0.25 -13.88
N PHE A 273 -14.21 -0.75 -15.09
CA PHE A 273 -14.54 -0.07 -16.36
C PHE A 273 -15.79 -0.64 -17.06
N ALA A 274 -16.38 -1.72 -16.55
CA ALA A 274 -17.63 -2.25 -17.09
C ALA A 274 -18.80 -1.30 -16.83
N LYS A 275 -19.82 -1.29 -17.70
CA LYS A 275 -21.03 -0.46 -17.52
C LYS A 275 -21.77 -0.71 -16.21
N THR A 276 -21.59 -1.87 -15.61
CA THR A 276 -22.19 -2.28 -14.34
C THR A 276 -21.30 -1.95 -13.13
N SER A 277 -20.13 -1.34 -13.34
CA SER A 277 -19.27 -0.84 -12.28
C SER A 277 -19.98 0.26 -11.50
N LYS A 278 -19.70 0.33 -10.20
CA LYS A 278 -20.17 1.42 -9.33
C LYS A 278 -19.19 2.59 -9.23
N ILE A 279 -18.07 2.51 -9.94
CA ILE A 279 -17.08 3.57 -10.01
C ILE A 279 -17.36 4.42 -11.24
N ASP A 280 -17.48 5.73 -11.01
CA ASP A 280 -17.51 6.76 -12.05
C ASP A 280 -16.06 7.08 -12.46
N VAL A 281 -15.64 6.53 -13.61
CA VAL A 281 -14.27 6.60 -14.13
C VAL A 281 -14.09 7.79 -15.07
#